data_AF-A0A7L2E2I8-F1
#
_entry.id   AF-A0A7L2E2I8-F1
#
_cell.length_a   1.000
_cell.length_b   1.000
_cell.length_c   1.000
_cell.angle_alpha   90.00
_cell.angle_beta   90.00
_cell.angle_gamma   90.00
#
_symmetry.space_group_name_H-M   'P 1'
#
loop_
_entity.id
_entity.type
_entity.pdbx_description
1 polymer ?
#
loop_
_entity_poly.entity_id
_entity_poly.type
_entity_poly.pdbx_seq_one_letter_code
_entity_poly.pdbx_strand_id
1 'polypeptide(L)'
;VPLEGARLQPLPMEQLFSAPAAQYLLPILGEAPSGDPPDPKKCSPREYLEFYIFPVLLPGLAALLHEAEKEKCFEGKRTKFIPSDFLTEWLYNKNPKRKDESFTELFSIPFVKDWLKDHPRPPIPLSLLISEEEASILIQSFWRGYRVRCDSEIQELRQWQKKLRQERHITEVVKKFWAKQEAK
;
A
#
# COMPACT_ATOMS: atom_id res chain seq x y z
N VAL A 1 -41.77 -10.40 11.39
CA VAL A 1 -41.47 -9.99 10.00
C VAL A 1 -39.96 -9.89 9.86
N PRO A 2 -39.28 -10.81 9.18
CA PRO A 2 -37.83 -10.75 8.99
C PRO A 2 -37.51 -9.75 7.86
N LEU A 3 -36.57 -8.84 8.13
CA LEU A 3 -35.99 -7.94 7.14
C LEU A 3 -35.05 -8.75 6.24
N GLU A 4 -35.49 -9.02 5.01
CA GLU A 4 -34.68 -9.65 3.98
C GLU A 4 -33.43 -8.82 3.67
N GLY A 5 -32.29 -9.52 3.59
CA GLY A 5 -31.03 -8.95 3.16
C GLY A 5 -31.06 -8.54 1.70
N ALA A 6 -30.78 -7.26 1.45
CA ALA A 6 -30.51 -6.76 0.11
C ALA A 6 -29.21 -7.40 -0.41
N ARG A 7 -29.35 -8.41 -1.29
CA ARG A 7 -28.27 -8.86 -2.16
C ARG A 7 -27.91 -7.72 -3.11
N LEU A 8 -26.74 -7.11 -2.93
CA LEU A 8 -26.13 -6.30 -3.96
C LEU A 8 -25.89 -7.19 -5.19
N GLN A 9 -26.60 -6.93 -6.27
CA GLN A 9 -26.33 -7.61 -7.53
C GLN A 9 -24.96 -7.17 -8.07
N PRO A 10 -24.16 -8.10 -8.63
CA PRO A 10 -22.93 -7.73 -9.33
C PRO A 10 -23.28 -6.85 -10.53
N LEU A 11 -22.62 -5.69 -10.65
CA LEU A 11 -22.71 -4.87 -11.85
C LEU A 11 -22.17 -5.69 -13.04
N PRO A 12 -22.94 -5.85 -14.14
CA PRO A 12 -22.47 -6.59 -15.31
C PRO A 12 -21.38 -5.79 -16.02
N MET A 13 -20.11 -6.14 -15.81
CA MET A 13 -18.96 -5.59 -16.55
C MET A 13 -19.07 -5.80 -18.08
N GLU A 14 -19.89 -6.77 -18.51
CA GLU A 14 -20.15 -7.10 -19.91
C GLU A 14 -20.86 -5.98 -20.70
N GLN A 15 -21.61 -5.09 -20.02
CA GLN A 15 -22.35 -4.01 -20.70
C GLN A 15 -21.50 -2.78 -21.05
N LEU A 16 -20.30 -2.65 -20.50
CA LEU A 16 -19.40 -1.54 -20.83
C LEU A 16 -18.67 -1.75 -22.17
N PHE A 17 -18.62 -2.99 -22.69
CA PHE A 17 -17.91 -3.35 -23.92
C PHE A 17 -18.84 -3.66 -25.11
N SER A 18 -20.15 -3.52 -24.95
CA SER A 18 -21.15 -3.81 -25.99
C SER A 18 -21.71 -2.53 -26.64
N ALA A 19 -20.82 -1.63 -27.06
CA ALA A 19 -21.17 -0.53 -27.94
C ALA A 19 -20.37 -0.68 -29.26
N PRO A 20 -20.98 -0.43 -30.43
CA PRO A 20 -20.28 -0.56 -31.70
C PRO A 20 -19.06 0.37 -31.69
N ALA A 21 -17.90 -0.16 -32.11
CA ALA A 21 -16.58 0.47 -32.06
C ALA A 21 -16.43 1.77 -32.90
N ALA A 22 -17.53 2.39 -33.32
CA ALA A 22 -17.56 3.52 -34.25
C ALA A 22 -17.98 4.87 -33.63
N GLN A 23 -18.23 4.97 -32.31
CA GLN A 23 -18.61 6.24 -31.66
C GLN A 23 -17.64 6.75 -30.59
N TYR A 24 -16.58 5.99 -30.30
CA TYR A 24 -15.44 6.51 -29.54
C TYR A 24 -14.28 6.75 -30.50
N LEU A 25 -14.37 7.82 -31.29
CA LEU A 25 -13.16 8.52 -31.72
C LEU A 25 -12.55 9.14 -30.46
N LEU A 26 -11.94 8.30 -29.63
CA LEU A 26 -10.92 8.77 -28.70
C LEU A 26 -9.82 9.35 -29.59
N PRO A 27 -9.50 10.65 -29.46
CA PRO A 27 -8.31 11.19 -30.10
C PRO A 27 -7.14 10.28 -29.75
N ILE A 28 -6.30 9.97 -30.73
CA ILE A 28 -5.10 9.15 -30.55
C ILE A 28 -4.41 9.62 -29.28
N LEU A 29 -4.38 8.75 -28.27
CA LEU A 29 -3.90 9.05 -26.93
C LEU A 29 -2.39 9.29 -27.00
N GLY A 30 -1.98 10.52 -27.28
CA GLY A 30 -0.57 10.87 -27.43
C GLY A 30 -0.22 11.91 -28.49
N GLU A 31 -1.16 12.35 -29.34
CA GLU A 31 -0.90 13.54 -30.15
C GLU A 31 -1.03 14.78 -29.27
N ALA A 32 0.09 15.51 -29.13
CA ALA A 32 0.07 16.85 -28.56
C ALA A 32 -0.95 17.68 -29.36
N PRO A 33 -1.84 18.42 -28.68
CA PRO A 33 -2.89 19.17 -29.38
C PRO A 33 -2.22 20.12 -30.39
N SER A 34 -2.58 19.95 -31.66
CA SER A 34 -2.04 20.72 -32.78
C SER A 34 -2.69 22.09 -32.82
N GLY A 35 -2.10 23.05 -32.10
CA GLY A 35 -2.53 24.45 -32.09
C GLY A 35 -1.75 25.26 -31.06
N ASP A 36 -1.80 26.59 -31.19
CA ASP A 36 -1.27 27.48 -30.16
C ASP A 36 -2.05 27.28 -28.85
N PRO A 37 -1.38 27.26 -27.68
CA PRO A 37 -2.03 27.02 -26.41
C PRO A 37 -3.07 28.13 -26.11
N PRO A 38 -4.34 27.79 -25.87
CA PRO A 38 -5.39 28.77 -25.65
C PRO A 38 -5.22 29.46 -24.27
N ASP A 39 -5.66 30.70 -24.12
CA ASP A 39 -5.54 31.46 -22.86
C ASP A 39 -6.12 30.64 -21.68
N PRO A 40 -5.30 30.26 -20.67
CA PRO A 40 -5.73 29.37 -19.58
C PRO A 40 -6.94 29.87 -18.79
N LYS A 41 -7.18 31.19 -18.79
CA LYS A 41 -8.29 31.81 -18.03
C LYS A 41 -9.57 31.97 -18.85
N LYS A 42 -9.51 31.74 -20.16
CA LYS A 42 -10.63 31.99 -21.09
C LYS A 42 -11.03 30.76 -21.89
N CYS A 43 -10.21 29.72 -21.90
CA CYS A 43 -10.53 28.47 -22.55
C CYS A 43 -11.61 27.68 -21.78
N SER A 44 -12.25 26.75 -22.47
CA SER A 44 -13.15 25.79 -21.84
C SER A 44 -12.38 24.83 -20.91
N PRO A 45 -13.02 24.24 -19.90
CA PRO A 45 -12.38 23.25 -19.04
C PRO A 45 -11.77 22.07 -19.81
N ARG A 46 -12.39 21.67 -20.93
CA ARG A 46 -11.89 20.60 -21.80
C ARG A 46 -10.57 20.99 -22.46
N GLU A 47 -10.53 22.16 -23.11
CA GLU A 47 -9.30 22.68 -23.73
C GLU A 47 -8.21 22.87 -22.67
N TYR A 48 -8.57 23.32 -21.46
CA TYR A 48 -7.60 23.43 -20.38
C TYR A 48 -6.94 22.08 -20.05
N LEU A 49 -7.74 21.02 -19.91
CA LEU A 49 -7.22 19.67 -19.64
C LEU A 49 -6.35 19.17 -20.79
N GLU A 50 -6.82 19.30 -22.03
CA GLU A 50 -6.13 18.81 -23.23
C GLU A 50 -4.78 19.50 -23.45
N PHE A 51 -4.68 20.81 -23.24
CA PHE A 51 -3.45 21.57 -23.50
C PHE A 51 -2.50 21.67 -22.30
N TYR A 52 -3.00 21.69 -21.07
CA TYR A 52 -2.17 21.98 -19.88
C TYR A 52 -1.96 20.79 -18.95
N ILE A 53 -2.93 19.87 -18.85
CA ILE A 53 -2.88 18.77 -17.89
C ILE A 53 -2.47 17.46 -18.55
N PHE A 54 -3.16 17.05 -19.62
CA PHE A 54 -2.94 15.78 -20.29
C PHE A 54 -1.53 15.57 -20.84
N PRO A 55 -0.84 16.57 -21.43
CA PRO A 55 0.53 16.38 -21.91
C PRO A 55 1.52 16.00 -20.81
N VAL A 56 1.23 16.36 -19.55
CA VAL A 56 2.06 16.02 -18.39
C VAL A 56 1.54 14.75 -17.71
N LEU A 57 0.22 14.62 -17.56
CA LEU A 57 -0.41 13.56 -16.77
C LEU A 57 -0.50 12.22 -17.52
N LEU A 58 -0.87 12.22 -18.80
CA LEU A 58 -1.07 10.98 -19.56
C LEU A 58 0.21 10.12 -19.66
N PRO A 59 1.41 10.67 -19.93
CA PRO A 59 2.63 9.87 -19.91
C PRO A 59 2.93 9.26 -18.53
N GLY A 60 2.61 10.00 -17.45
CA GLY A 60 2.75 9.51 -16.07
C GLY A 60 1.78 8.38 -15.76
N LEU A 61 0.53 8.47 -16.21
CA LEU A 61 -0.46 7.40 -16.07
C LEU A 61 -0.08 6.16 -16.90
N ALA A 62 0.45 6.34 -18.12
CA ALA A 62 0.95 5.22 -18.91
C ALA A 62 2.13 4.52 -18.21
N ALA A 63 3.09 5.28 -17.69
CA ALA A 63 4.20 4.73 -16.91
C ALA A 63 3.72 3.99 -15.65
N LEU A 64 2.70 4.53 -14.97
CA LEU A 64 2.09 3.92 -13.80
C LEU A 64 1.45 2.56 -14.15
N LEU A 65 0.76 2.45 -15.28
CA LEU A 65 0.16 1.20 -15.72
C LEU A 65 1.22 0.13 -16.01
N HIS A 66 2.33 0.51 -16.65
CA HIS A 66 3.45 -0.40 -16.87
C HIS A 66 4.10 -0.88 -15.56
N GLU A 67 4.28 0.02 -14.59
CA GLU A 67 4.84 -0.37 -13.28
C GLU A 67 3.87 -1.24 -12.48
N ALA A 68 2.57 -0.94 -12.55
CA ALA A 68 1.52 -1.76 -11.93
C ALA A 68 1.47 -3.18 -12.50
N GLU A 69 1.68 -3.33 -13.81
CA GLU A 69 1.80 -4.64 -14.47
C GLU A 69 3.04 -5.40 -13.96
N LYS A 70 4.20 -4.72 -13.88
CA LYS A 70 5.46 -5.28 -13.36
C LYS A 70 5.33 -5.80 -11.93
N GLU A 71 4.65 -5.04 -11.09
CA GLU A 71 4.35 -5.38 -9.69
C GLU A 71 3.15 -6.34 -9.54
N LYS A 72 2.63 -6.89 -10.66
CA LYS A 72 1.51 -7.85 -10.70
C LYS A 72 0.24 -7.37 -9.98
N CYS A 73 0.00 -6.05 -10.01
CA CYS A 73 -1.13 -5.44 -9.32
C CYS A 73 -2.49 -5.88 -9.87
N PHE A 74 -2.54 -6.34 -11.11
CA PHE A 74 -3.77 -6.80 -11.77
C PHE A 74 -4.11 -8.27 -11.48
N GLU A 75 -3.17 -9.03 -10.91
CA GLU A 75 -3.37 -10.46 -10.58
C GLU A 75 -3.89 -10.64 -9.14
N GLY A 76 -3.42 -9.81 -8.22
CA GLY A 76 -3.69 -9.92 -6.78
C GLY A 76 -4.77 -8.98 -6.26
N LYS A 77 -5.54 -9.41 -5.25
CA LYS A 77 -6.49 -8.53 -4.52
C LYS A 77 -5.82 -7.46 -3.66
N ARG A 78 -4.54 -7.64 -3.33
CA ARG A 78 -3.75 -6.72 -2.49
C ARG A 78 -2.36 -6.59 -3.08
N THR A 79 -1.84 -5.37 -3.07
CA THR A 79 -0.50 -5.03 -3.57
C THR A 79 0.20 -4.10 -2.59
N LYS A 80 1.53 -4.19 -2.54
CA LYS A 80 2.40 -3.22 -1.84
C LYS A 80 2.55 -1.91 -2.62
N PHE A 81 2.29 -1.95 -3.93
CA PHE A 81 2.41 -0.80 -4.82
C PHE A 81 1.30 0.21 -4.55
N ILE A 82 1.68 1.47 -4.33
CA ILE A 82 0.74 2.56 -4.09
C ILE A 82 0.76 3.47 -5.35
N PRO A 83 -0.28 3.46 -6.19
CA PRO A 83 -0.27 4.21 -7.45
C PRO A 83 -0.09 5.72 -7.28
N SER A 84 -0.67 6.29 -6.22
CA SER A 84 -0.55 7.72 -5.92
C SER A 84 0.88 8.13 -5.54
N ASP A 85 1.59 7.25 -4.83
CA ASP A 85 2.97 7.45 -4.41
C ASP A 85 3.90 7.46 -5.63
N PHE A 86 3.75 6.46 -6.50
CA PHE A 86 4.46 6.40 -7.77
C PHE A 86 4.21 7.64 -8.64
N LEU A 87 2.94 8.02 -8.83
CA LEU A 87 2.59 9.15 -9.70
C LEU A 87 3.15 10.47 -9.15
N THR A 88 3.13 10.65 -7.84
CA THR A 88 3.70 11.83 -7.18
C THR A 88 5.20 11.93 -7.42
N GLU A 89 5.92 10.83 -7.21
CA GLU A 89 7.37 10.77 -7.47
C GLU A 89 7.69 10.98 -8.96
N TRP A 90 6.93 10.35 -9.84
CA TRP A 90 7.11 10.45 -11.29
C TRP A 90 6.91 11.89 -11.77
N LEU A 91 5.80 12.53 -11.38
CA LEU A 91 5.49 13.91 -11.76
C LEU A 91 6.51 14.90 -11.18
N TYR A 92 6.97 14.66 -9.96
CA TYR A 92 7.98 15.50 -9.32
C TYR A 92 9.30 15.44 -10.10
N ASN A 93 9.80 14.24 -10.40
CA ASN A 93 11.08 14.06 -11.09
C ASN A 93 11.01 14.41 -12.58
N LYS A 94 9.85 14.32 -13.22
CA LYS A 94 9.64 14.74 -14.62
C LYS A 94 9.29 16.21 -14.79
N ASN A 95 9.27 16.98 -13.71
CA ASN A 95 9.00 18.41 -13.77
C ASN A 95 10.08 19.14 -14.61
N PRO A 96 9.71 19.84 -15.70
CA PRO A 96 10.67 20.57 -16.53
C PRO A 96 11.50 21.63 -15.78
N LYS A 97 11.04 22.07 -14.60
CA LYS A 97 11.78 23.02 -13.74
C LYS A 97 12.94 22.37 -12.97
N ARG A 98 13.04 21.04 -12.97
CA ARG A 98 14.03 20.24 -12.22
C ARG A 98 15.02 19.49 -13.11
N LYS A 99 15.19 19.91 -14.37
CA LYS A 99 15.98 19.17 -15.38
C LYS A 99 17.43 18.84 -14.96
N ASP A 100 18.03 19.69 -14.14
CA ASP A 100 19.43 19.56 -13.69
C ASP A 100 19.55 18.98 -12.27
N GLU A 101 18.43 18.61 -11.65
CA GLU A 101 18.43 18.02 -10.31
C GLU A 101 18.49 16.50 -10.38
N SER A 102 19.13 15.89 -9.39
CA SER A 102 19.14 14.43 -9.26
C SER A 102 17.76 13.88 -8.93
N PHE A 103 17.55 12.62 -9.28
CA PHE A 103 16.36 11.87 -8.89
C PHE A 103 16.14 11.97 -7.37
N THR A 104 14.90 12.25 -6.98
CA THR A 104 14.47 12.36 -5.58
C THR A 104 13.40 11.33 -5.31
N GLU A 105 13.70 10.40 -4.40
CA GLU A 105 12.73 9.41 -3.91
C GLU A 105 11.54 10.09 -3.20
N LEU A 106 10.36 9.49 -3.26
CA LEU A 106 9.11 10.02 -2.74
C LEU A 106 9.21 10.58 -1.31
N PHE A 107 9.79 9.82 -0.38
CA PHE A 107 9.88 10.21 1.02
C PHE A 107 10.90 11.35 1.27
N SER A 108 11.75 11.63 0.28
CA SER A 108 12.72 12.73 0.31
C SER A 108 12.19 14.00 -0.34
N ILE A 109 11.05 13.95 -1.03
CA ILE A 109 10.41 15.13 -1.63
C ILE A 109 10.01 16.12 -0.52
N PRO A 110 10.37 17.42 -0.59
CA PRO A 110 10.19 18.36 0.52
C PRO A 110 8.76 18.43 1.06
N PHE A 111 7.76 18.64 0.18
CA PHE A 111 6.37 18.75 0.61
C PHE A 111 5.81 17.43 1.15
N VAL A 112 6.27 16.28 0.65
CA VAL A 112 5.87 14.96 1.16
C VAL A 112 6.48 14.74 2.54
N LYS A 113 7.78 15.00 2.69
CA LYS A 113 8.50 14.88 3.95
C LYS A 113 7.91 15.76 5.04
N ASP A 114 7.59 17.01 4.72
CA ASP A 114 7.00 17.94 5.67
C ASP A 114 5.58 17.52 6.05
N TRP A 115 4.75 17.10 5.09
CA TRP A 115 3.41 16.58 5.36
C TRP A 115 3.43 15.37 6.29
N LEU A 116 4.36 14.42 6.06
CA LEU A 116 4.45 13.17 6.81
C LEU A 116 4.97 13.33 8.24
N LYS A 117 5.59 14.47 8.59
CA LYS A 117 5.96 14.76 9.99
C LYS A 117 4.73 14.88 10.87
N ASP A 118 3.73 15.61 10.40
CA ASP A 118 2.50 15.84 11.13
C ASP A 118 1.45 14.73 10.89
N HIS A 119 1.58 14.01 9.77
CA HIS A 119 0.65 12.97 9.34
C HIS A 119 1.38 11.65 9.01
N PRO A 120 1.88 10.92 10.02
CA PRO A 120 2.58 9.67 9.80
C PRO A 120 1.65 8.63 9.16
N ARG A 121 2.13 7.94 8.13
CA ARG A 121 1.37 6.86 7.48
C ARG A 121 1.25 5.65 8.40
N PRO A 122 0.13 4.92 8.36
CA PRO A 122 0.03 3.61 8.98
C PRO A 122 1.10 2.64 8.42
N PRO A 123 1.63 1.73 9.24
CA PRO A 123 2.59 0.73 8.76
C PRO A 123 1.94 -0.19 7.72
N ILE A 124 2.69 -0.49 6.66
CA ILE A 124 2.26 -1.46 5.64
C ILE A 124 2.21 -2.84 6.30
N PRO A 125 1.14 -3.63 6.10
CA PRO A 125 1.03 -4.95 6.73
C PRO A 125 2.16 -5.86 6.25
N LEU A 126 2.76 -6.60 7.19
CA LEU A 126 3.92 -7.46 6.95
C LEU A 126 3.71 -8.44 5.79
N SER A 127 2.48 -8.96 5.64
CA SER A 127 2.11 -9.88 4.56
C SER A 127 2.29 -9.32 3.15
N LEU A 128 2.37 -7.99 2.99
CA LEU A 128 2.64 -7.34 1.69
C LEU A 128 4.13 -7.01 1.49
N LEU A 129 4.92 -7.04 2.56
CA LEU A 129 6.33 -6.67 2.54
C LEU A 129 7.24 -7.88 2.35
N ILE A 130 6.86 -9.04 2.91
CA ILE A 130 7.70 -10.25 2.91
C ILE A 130 7.56 -11.03 1.60
N SER A 131 8.64 -11.70 1.21
CA SER A 131 8.61 -12.62 0.05
C SER A 131 7.85 -13.91 0.38
N GLU A 132 7.51 -14.68 -0.65
CA GLU A 132 6.88 -15.97 -0.47
C GLU A 132 7.79 -16.95 0.30
N GLU A 133 9.09 -16.91 0.04
CA GLU A 133 10.09 -17.71 0.74
C GLU A 133 10.17 -17.33 2.22
N GLU A 134 10.24 -16.05 2.54
CA GLU A 134 10.24 -15.55 3.92
C GLU A 134 8.95 -15.94 4.66
N ALA A 135 7.81 -15.76 4.01
CA ALA A 135 6.52 -16.18 4.53
C ALA A 135 6.49 -17.69 4.78
N SER A 136 7.06 -18.50 3.87
CA SER A 136 7.12 -19.95 4.01
C SER A 136 7.95 -20.36 5.23
N ILE A 137 9.12 -19.74 5.43
CA ILE A 137 10.01 -20.01 6.57
C ILE A 137 9.29 -19.63 7.87
N LEU A 138 8.62 -18.47 7.89
CA LEU A 138 7.86 -18.01 9.04
C LEU A 138 6.77 -19.02 9.40
N ILE A 139 5.91 -19.38 8.45
CA ILE A 139 4.81 -20.34 8.65
C ILE A 139 5.34 -21.70 9.11
N GLN A 140 6.38 -22.22 8.46
CA GLN A 140 6.98 -23.50 8.81
C GLN A 140 7.58 -23.50 10.22
N SER A 141 8.25 -22.41 10.61
CA SER A 141 8.82 -22.27 11.96
C SER A 141 7.72 -22.27 13.03
N PHE A 142 6.63 -21.54 12.80
CA PHE A 142 5.46 -21.52 13.67
C PHE A 142 4.80 -22.88 13.76
N TRP A 143 4.65 -23.59 12.64
CA TRP A 143 4.07 -24.94 12.60
C TRP A 143 4.92 -25.95 13.36
N ARG A 144 6.24 -25.97 13.15
CA ARG A 144 7.16 -26.84 13.91
C ARG A 144 7.07 -26.57 15.40
N GLY A 145 7.07 -25.29 15.80
CA GLY A 145 6.88 -24.91 17.20
C GLY A 145 5.50 -25.23 17.76
N TYR A 146 4.45 -25.20 16.93
CA TYR A 146 3.11 -25.67 17.31
C TYR A 146 3.08 -27.18 17.53
N ARG A 147 3.65 -27.98 16.62
CA ARG A 147 3.72 -29.44 16.75
C ARG A 147 4.41 -29.87 18.04
N VAL A 148 5.55 -29.26 18.37
CA VAL A 148 6.25 -29.54 19.65
C VAL A 148 5.37 -29.17 20.85
N ARG A 149 4.54 -28.13 20.77
CA ARG A 149 3.59 -27.76 21.83
C ARG A 149 2.38 -28.68 21.95
N CYS A 150 2.08 -29.45 20.90
CA CYS A 150 1.04 -30.47 20.95
C CYS A 150 1.51 -31.75 21.63
N ASP A 151 2.82 -31.96 21.77
CA ASP A 151 3.38 -33.13 22.45
C ASP A 151 2.97 -33.15 23.93
N SER A 152 2.48 -34.29 24.41
CA SER A 152 1.96 -34.46 25.77
C SER A 152 3.03 -34.20 26.83
N GLU A 153 4.26 -34.68 26.63
CA GLU A 153 5.35 -34.48 27.59
C GLU A 153 5.70 -32.99 27.72
N ILE A 154 5.68 -32.28 26.59
CA ILE A 154 5.92 -30.84 26.54
C ILE A 154 4.76 -30.07 27.20
N GLN A 155 3.52 -30.51 27.03
CA GLN A 155 2.37 -29.89 27.69
C GLN A 155 2.42 -30.08 29.21
N GLU A 156 2.73 -31.28 29.68
CA GLU A 156 2.91 -31.57 31.11
C GLU A 156 4.04 -30.71 31.70
N LEU A 157 5.19 -30.63 31.02
CA LEU A 157 6.31 -29.78 31.44
C LEU A 157 5.88 -28.31 31.54
N ARG A 158 5.11 -27.80 30.58
CA ARG A 158 4.62 -26.41 30.59
C ARG A 158 3.66 -26.15 31.75
N GLN A 159 2.77 -27.10 32.05
CA GLN A 159 1.86 -27.02 33.19
C GLN A 159 2.63 -27.05 34.51
N TRP A 160 3.60 -27.95 34.65
CA TRP A 160 4.47 -28.03 35.81
C TRP A 160 5.28 -26.74 36.03
N GLN A 161 5.90 -26.20 34.97
CA GLN A 161 6.61 -24.92 35.03
C GLN A 161 5.67 -23.75 35.41
N LYS A 162 4.41 -23.76 34.94
CA LYS A 162 3.41 -22.78 35.33
C LYS A 162 3.11 -22.87 36.83
N LYS A 163 2.91 -24.07 37.36
CA LYS A 163 2.67 -24.33 38.78
C LYS A 163 3.85 -23.86 39.65
N LEU A 164 5.09 -24.18 39.26
CA LEU A 164 6.28 -23.70 39.96
C LEU A 164 6.38 -22.17 40.01
N ARG A 165 6.04 -21.46 38.92
CA ARG A 165 6.05 -19.98 38.92
C ARG A 165 5.02 -19.40 39.90
N GLN A 166 3.87 -20.06 40.05
CA GLN A 166 2.84 -19.68 41.00
C GLN A 166 3.28 -19.96 42.44
N GLU A 167 3.82 -21.15 42.70
CA GLU A 167 4.28 -21.57 44.04
C GLU A 167 5.48 -20.78 44.55
N ARG A 168 6.40 -20.37 43.67
CA ARG A 168 7.59 -19.59 44.06
C ARG A 168 7.30 -18.11 44.28
N HIS A 169 6.03 -17.67 44.21
CA HIS A 169 5.61 -16.27 44.36
C HIS A 169 6.54 -15.32 43.59
N ILE A 170 6.90 -15.68 42.34
CA ILE A 170 7.97 -14.99 41.60
C ILE A 170 7.69 -13.49 41.46
N THR A 171 6.42 -13.12 41.35
CA THR A 171 5.95 -11.73 41.32
C THR A 171 6.28 -10.97 42.62
N GLU A 172 6.16 -11.62 43.78
CA GLU A 172 6.52 -11.04 45.07
C GLU A 172 8.03 -10.97 45.26
N VAL A 173 8.77 -11.99 44.80
CA VAL A 173 10.23 -12.00 44.83
C VAL A 173 10.80 -10.87 43.97
N VAL A 174 10.26 -10.69 42.76
CA VAL A 174 10.64 -9.60 41.85
C VAL A 174 10.25 -8.25 42.43
N LYS A 175 9.07 -8.11 43.05
CA LYS A 175 8.68 -6.86 43.76
C LYS A 175 9.65 -6.53 44.89
N LYS A 176 9.99 -7.50 45.74
CA LYS A 176 10.95 -7.31 46.85
C LYS A 176 12.34 -6.94 46.34
N PHE A 177 12.77 -7.54 45.24
CA PHE A 177 14.04 -7.21 44.58
C PHE A 177 14.08 -5.74 44.12
N TRP A 178 13.05 -5.29 43.39
CA TRP A 178 12.99 -3.90 42.88
C TRP A 178 12.84 -2.87 44.00
N ALA A 179 12.01 -3.14 45.01
CA ALA A 179 11.90 -2.26 46.19
C ALA A 179 13.25 -2.06 46.90
N LYS A 180 14.12 -3.08 46.90
CA LYS A 180 15.49 -2.99 47.46
C LYS A 180 16.47 -2.22 46.56
N GLN A 181 16.26 -2.23 45.24
CA GLN A 181 17.07 -1.45 44.29
C GLN A 181 16.68 0.03 44.27
N GLU A 182 15.40 0.35 44.38
CA GLU A 182 14.90 1.73 44.38
C GLU A 182 15.19 2.48 45.69
N ALA A 183 15.36 1.76 46.80
CA ALA A 183 15.74 2.34 48.10
C ALA A 183 17.25 2.62 48.23
N LYS A 184 18.02 2.39 47.17
CA LYS A 184 19.48 2.50 47.14
C LYS A 184 19.90 3.73 46.36
#